data_AF-A0A358M9X3-F1
#
_entry.id   AF-A0A358M9X3-F1
#
_cell.length_a   1.000
_cell.length_b   1.000
_cell.length_c   1.000
_cell.angle_alpha   90.00
_cell.angle_beta   90.00
_cell.angle_gamma   90.00
#
_symmetry.space_group_name_H-M   'P 1'
#
loop_
_entity.id
_entity.type
_entity.pdbx_description
1 polymer ?
#
loop_
_entity_poly.entity_id
_entity_poly.type
_entity_poly.pdbx_seq_one_letter_code
_entity_poly.pdbx_strand_id
1 'polypeptide(L)'
;LGRQGGKTFYLQWKNAFSARPRIVTVTWWNEWAAQRFVVDGKTAFVDNYTPEFSRDIEPMKGGHGDTYYKWLIEYVRAYKAHENCPQLL
;
A
#
# COMPACT_ATOMS: atom_id res chain seq x y z
N LEU A 1 -7.02 5.78 7.30
CA LEU A 1 -5.63 5.88 7.80
C LEU A 1 -4.72 6.07 6.59
N GLY A 2 -3.83 7.05 6.59
CA GLY A 2 -2.89 7.30 5.50
C GLY A 2 -1.63 6.45 5.60
N ARG A 3 -0.65 6.77 4.75
CA ARG A 3 0.65 6.09 4.66
C ARG A 3 1.49 6.26 5.92
N GLN A 4 1.43 7.40 6.61
CA GLN A 4 2.23 7.71 7.79
C GLN A 4 3.72 7.38 7.59
N GLY A 5 4.30 7.87 6.49
CA GLY A 5 5.70 7.59 6.13
C GLY A 5 5.99 6.11 5.83
N GLY A 6 4.98 5.29 5.51
CA GLY A 6 5.13 3.86 5.22
C GLY A 6 4.80 2.94 6.40
N LYS A 7 4.52 3.48 7.59
CA LYS A 7 4.19 2.68 8.78
C LYS A 7 3.01 1.76 8.56
N THR A 8 1.95 2.22 7.89
CA THR A 8 0.76 1.40 7.64
C THR A 8 1.04 0.26 6.66
N PHE A 9 1.92 0.47 5.67
CA PHE A 9 2.38 -0.57 4.75
C PHE A 9 3.22 -1.63 5.47
N TYR A 10 4.18 -1.22 6.31
CA TYR A 10 4.97 -2.14 7.13
C TYR A 10 4.08 -3.00 8.05
N LEU A 11 3.07 -2.41 8.70
CA LEU A 11 2.19 -3.16 9.60
C LEU A 11 1.40 -4.25 8.87
N GLN A 12 0.95 -4.01 7.63
CA GLN A 12 0.29 -5.04 6.83
C GLN A 12 1.26 -6.18 6.46
N TRP A 13 2.49 -5.86 6.07
CA TRP A 13 3.52 -6.86 5.84
C TRP A 13 3.84 -7.65 7.12
N LYS A 14 4.01 -6.97 8.26
CA LYS A 14 4.24 -7.63 9.55
C LYS A 14 3.13 -8.63 9.88
N ASN A 15 1.87 -8.29 9.58
CA ASN A 15 0.75 -9.22 9.75
C ASN A 15 0.88 -10.45 8.84
N ALA A 16 1.21 -10.26 7.55
CA ALA A 16 1.44 -11.37 6.63
C ALA A 16 2.60 -12.28 7.09
N PHE A 17 3.74 -11.70 7.50
CA PHE A 17 4.89 -12.44 8.02
C PHE A 17 4.59 -13.20 9.32
N SER A 18 3.70 -12.66 10.16
CA SER A 18 3.27 -13.30 11.41
C SER A 18 2.31 -14.46 11.14
N ALA A 19 1.35 -14.29 10.22
CA ALA A 19 0.34 -15.30 9.91
C ALA A 19 0.84 -16.40 8.94
N ARG A 20 1.85 -16.09 8.11
CA ARG A 20 2.42 -16.97 7.07
C ARG A 20 1.37 -17.68 6.18
N PRO A 21 0.38 -16.97 5.59
CA PRO A 21 -0.54 -17.59 4.65
C PRO A 21 0.17 -18.09 3.39
N ARG A 22 -0.40 -19.12 2.76
CA ARG A 22 0.11 -19.68 1.50
C ARG A 22 0.02 -18.71 0.32
N ILE A 23 -0.96 -17.82 0.36
CA ILE A 23 -1.22 -16.82 -0.68
C ILE A 23 -1.31 -15.46 0.01
N VAL A 24 -0.53 -14.49 -0.48
CA VAL A 24 -0.60 -13.08 -0.09
C VAL A 24 -0.96 -12.28 -1.33
N THR A 25 -2.03 -11.50 -1.23
CA THR A 25 -2.43 -10.53 -2.26
C THR A 25 -2.00 -9.13 -1.83
N VAL A 26 -1.41 -8.36 -2.73
CA VAL A 26 -1.03 -6.97 -2.48
C VAL A 26 -2.03 -6.06 -3.20
N THR A 27 -2.72 -5.23 -2.43
CA THR A 27 -3.75 -4.32 -2.92
C THR A 27 -3.39 -2.88 -2.50
N TRP A 28 -3.24 -1.91 -3.39
CA TRP A 28 -3.42 -1.95 -4.86
C TRP A 28 -2.18 -1.42 -5.57
N TRP A 29 -2.01 -1.78 -6.84
CA TRP A 29 -0.91 -1.26 -7.67
C TRP A 29 -1.16 0.21 -8.01
N ASN A 30 -2.30 0.49 -8.66
CA ASN A 30 -2.69 1.81 -9.16
C ASN A 30 -4.20 1.95 -9.37
N GLU A 31 -4.96 1.86 -8.28
CA GLU A 31 -6.42 1.78 -8.35
C GLU A 31 -7.05 3.17 -8.41
N TRP A 32 -7.80 3.42 -9.48
CA TRP A 32 -8.71 4.56 -9.56
C TRP A 32 -10.05 4.24 -8.89
N ALA A 33 -10.45 5.07 -7.95
CA ALA A 33 -11.76 4.94 -7.32
C ALA A 33 -12.86 5.46 -8.27
N ALA A 34 -13.63 4.56 -8.86
CA ALA A 34 -14.79 4.88 -9.71
C ALA A 34 -16.13 4.75 -8.99
N GLN A 35 -16.11 4.63 -7.66
CA GLN A 35 -17.33 4.45 -6.87
C GLN A 35 -18.13 5.76 -6.79
N ARG A 36 -19.45 5.66 -6.94
CA ARG A 36 -20.38 6.77 -6.72
C ARG A 36 -20.57 7.00 -5.23
N PHE A 37 -20.18 8.18 -4.75
CA PHE A 37 -20.45 8.64 -3.39
C PHE A 37 -21.56 9.70 -3.39
N VAL A 38 -22.13 9.94 -2.20
CA VAL A 38 -23.03 11.07 -1.96
C VAL A 38 -22.41 11.91 -0.85
N VAL A 39 -22.05 13.15 -1.17
CA VAL A 39 -21.47 14.13 -0.24
C VAL A 39 -22.38 15.34 -0.24
N ASP A 40 -22.90 15.72 0.93
CA ASP A 40 -23.85 16.83 1.09
C ASP A 40 -25.06 16.75 0.13
N GLY A 41 -25.60 15.54 -0.04
CA GLY A 41 -26.74 15.28 -0.93
C GLY A 41 -26.43 15.31 -2.43
N LYS A 42 -25.16 15.52 -2.82
CA LYS A 42 -24.72 15.56 -4.22
C LYS A 42 -23.91 14.32 -4.57
N THR A 43 -24.09 13.82 -5.79
CA THR A 43 -23.23 12.77 -6.33
C THR A 43 -21.80 13.28 -6.46
N ALA A 44 -20.85 12.53 -5.90
CA ALA A 44 -19.43 12.82 -5.97
C ALA A 44 -18.67 11.54 -6.38
N PHE A 45 -17.61 11.72 -7.18
CA PHE A 45 -16.61 10.70 -7.45
C PHE A 45 -15.33 11.20 -6.79
N VAL A 46 -15.00 10.60 -5.65
CA VAL A 46 -13.84 11.01 -4.83
C VAL A 46 -12.82 9.89 -4.83
N ASP A 47 -11.56 10.30 -4.96
CA ASP A 47 -10.41 9.41 -4.94
C ASP A 47 -9.52 9.73 -3.73
N ASN A 48 -8.75 8.75 -3.30
CA ASN A 48 -7.71 8.89 -2.30
C ASN A 48 -6.40 9.48 -2.89
N TYR A 49 -6.44 10.34 -3.89
CA TYR A 49 -5.29 10.67 -4.74
C TYR A 49 -4.09 11.39 -4.08
N THR A 50 -4.23 11.94 -2.87
CA THR A 50 -3.14 12.73 -2.25
C THR A 50 -1.95 11.84 -1.84
N PRO A 51 -0.71 12.38 -1.77
CA PRO A 51 0.46 11.58 -1.38
C PRO A 51 0.36 10.90 -0.01
N GLU A 52 -0.43 11.42 0.94
CA GLU A 52 -0.60 10.77 2.24
C GLU A 52 -1.72 9.71 2.23
N PHE A 53 -2.79 9.91 1.45
CA PHE A 53 -3.98 9.05 1.51
C PHE A 53 -4.10 8.05 0.35
N SER A 54 -3.29 8.19 -0.70
CA SER A 54 -3.29 7.23 -1.82
C SER A 54 -2.84 5.86 -1.36
N ARG A 55 -3.48 4.84 -1.93
CA ARG A 55 -3.25 3.43 -1.62
C ARG A 55 -2.34 2.76 -2.64
N ASP A 56 -1.94 3.50 -3.67
CA ASP A 56 -1.15 3.00 -4.77
C ASP A 56 0.30 2.77 -4.32
N ILE A 57 0.99 1.87 -5.01
CA ILE A 57 2.40 1.58 -4.73
C ILE A 57 3.25 1.63 -6.00
N GLU A 58 2.65 1.99 -7.13
CA GLU A 58 3.35 2.25 -8.37
C GLU A 58 4.35 3.42 -8.22
N PRO A 59 5.48 3.41 -8.95
CA PRO A 59 6.40 4.53 -8.94
C PRO A 59 5.75 5.85 -9.37
N MET A 60 5.92 6.91 -8.57
CA MET A 60 5.29 8.21 -8.80
C MET A 60 6.32 9.33 -8.91
N LYS A 61 6.32 10.07 -10.03
CA LYS A 61 7.12 11.29 -10.19
C LYS A 61 6.54 12.42 -9.34
N GLY A 62 7.38 13.08 -8.54
CA GLY A 62 6.97 14.20 -7.68
C GLY A 62 6.23 13.81 -6.39
N GLY A 63 6.10 12.50 -6.12
CA GLY A 63 5.55 11.97 -4.87
C GLY A 63 6.55 11.08 -4.16
N HIS A 64 6.15 9.86 -3.83
CA HIS A 64 6.98 8.90 -3.09
C HIS A 64 8.00 8.15 -3.97
N GLY A 65 8.25 8.61 -5.20
CA GLY A 65 9.18 7.94 -6.11
C GLY A 65 8.86 6.45 -6.24
N ASP A 66 9.90 5.62 -6.17
CA ASP A 66 9.81 4.16 -6.23
C ASP A 66 9.89 3.47 -4.86
N THR A 67 9.74 4.22 -3.75
CA THR A 67 9.94 3.71 -2.38
C THR A 67 9.06 2.48 -2.07
N TYR A 68 7.75 2.57 -2.30
CA TYR A 68 6.84 1.45 -2.02
C TYR A 68 7.08 0.25 -2.93
N TYR A 69 7.50 0.48 -4.17
CA TYR A 69 7.88 -0.58 -5.10
C TYR A 69 9.15 -1.33 -4.63
N LYS A 70 10.19 -0.60 -4.21
CA LYS A 70 11.40 -1.19 -3.63
C LYS A 70 11.13 -1.95 -2.34
N TRP A 71 10.31 -1.39 -1.45
CA TRP A 71 9.88 -2.08 -0.25
C TRP A 71 9.09 -3.35 -0.56
N LEU A 72 8.17 -3.30 -1.53
CA LEU A 72 7.44 -4.49 -2.00
C LEU A 72 8.40 -5.59 -2.45
N ILE A 73 9.44 -5.26 -3.23
CA ILE A 73 10.46 -6.22 -3.68
C ILE A 73 11.12 -6.90 -2.47
N GLU A 74 11.59 -6.12 -1.50
CA GLU A 74 12.27 -6.64 -0.32
C GLU A 74 11.37 -7.50 0.56
N TYR A 75 10.13 -7.07 0.79
CA TYR A 75 9.17 -7.87 1.55
C TYR A 75 8.85 -9.19 0.84
N VAL A 76 8.63 -9.17 -0.49
CA VAL A 76 8.37 -10.39 -1.25
C VAL A 76 9.57 -11.33 -1.23
N ARG A 77 10.80 -10.80 -1.38
CA ARG A 77 12.04 -11.56 -1.29
C ARG A 77 12.16 -12.23 0.09
N ALA A 78 12.11 -11.46 1.17
CA ALA A 78 12.23 -11.96 2.54
C ALA A 78 11.09 -12.94 2.90
N TYR A 79 9.87 -12.69 2.43
CA TYR A 79 8.72 -13.56 2.70
C TYR A 79 8.92 -14.94 2.06
N LYS A 80 9.32 -14.97 0.78
CA LYS A 80 9.62 -16.20 0.04
C LYS A 80 10.85 -16.95 0.59
N ALA A 81 11.82 -16.22 1.12
CA ALA A 81 13.01 -16.79 1.76
C ALA A 81 12.76 -17.30 3.18
N HIS A 82 11.53 -17.19 3.71
CA HIS A 82 11.19 -17.52 5.09
C HIS A 82 11.99 -16.73 6.14
N GLU A 83 12.50 -15.55 5.78
CA GLU A 83 13.22 -14.65 6.68
C GLU A 83 12.27 -13.89 7.61
N ASN A 84 12.83 -13.22 8.63
CA ASN A 84 12.07 -12.28 9.45
C ASN A 84 11.58 -11.09 8.60
N CYS A 85 10.48 -10.46 9.02
CA CYS A 85 9.96 -9.27 8.34
C CYS A 85 10.98 -8.12 8.43
N PRO A 86 11.54 -7.63 7.32
CA PRO A 86 12.50 -6.54 7.35
C PRO A 86 11.82 -5.24 7.82
N GLN A 87 12.56 -4.37 8.51
CA GLN A 87 12.09 -3.04 8.91
C GLN A 87 12.72 -2.02 7.95
N LEU A 88 11.96 -1.62 6.93
CA LEU A 88 12.43 -0.78 5.83
C LEU A 88 12.04 0.71 5.95
N LEU A 89 11.29 1.03 7.01
CA LEU A 89 10.95 2.37 7.49
C LEU A 89 12.12 2.98 8.26
#